data_AF-A0AAU4BVX4-F1
#
_entry.id   AF-A0AAU4BVX4-F1
#
_cell.length_a   1.000
_cell.length_b   1.000
_cell.length_c   1.000
_cell.angle_alpha   90.00
_cell.angle_beta   90.00
_cell.angle_gamma   90.00
#
_symmetry.space_group_name_H-M   'P 1'
#
loop_
_entity.id
_entity.type
_entity.pdbx_description
1 polymer ?
#
loop_
_entity_poly.entity_id
_entity_poly.type
_entity_poly.pdbx_seq_one_letter_code
_entity_poly.pdbx_strand_id
1 'polypeptide(L)'
;MTGHDVGAVQGDVFAGTLAELTWYEVDEAARAGAVLLWAFGVIEQHGPHLPTGTDVYVPGARLRAVRALLAERGVRALIMPPYYWGVNVVSGSFPASYSVRPELMREVVADLLAGMARDGFRHVFCFSGHGDALHNRTVYDGIRTARDRAVADASFVTEPALARRIGLALDDPCLTLSGPDVPPPPGPADVHAGRWETSLMMHSHPELVREEVRTRLEPSGLGASDLATWRQGFDAARRVTPDGYFGDPAAAGAEEGHGLHTATAEQAADAIELRLRQTTQTTQTTQAAQTGGAFTSTPLPGRRNDG
;
A
#
# COMPACT_ATOMS: atom_id res chain seq x y z
N MET A 1 -6.17 28.71 16.42
CA MET A 1 -4.94 29.32 16.95
C MET A 1 -3.80 28.92 16.04
N THR A 2 -3.02 29.92 15.64
CA THR A 2 -1.89 29.96 14.69
C THR A 2 -1.14 28.65 14.49
N GLY A 3 -1.19 28.12 13.25
CA GLY A 3 -0.36 27.01 12.80
C GLY A 3 1.12 27.37 12.90
N HIS A 4 1.88 26.47 13.53
CA HIS A 4 3.33 26.46 13.37
C HIS A 4 3.63 25.83 12.03
N ASP A 5 4.07 26.68 11.09
CA ASP A 5 4.83 26.24 9.92
C ASP A 5 6.21 25.80 10.42
N VAL A 6 6.28 24.57 10.95
CA VAL A 6 7.53 23.84 11.07
C VAL A 6 7.93 23.49 9.65
N GLY A 7 8.78 24.34 9.05
CA GLY A 7 9.29 24.13 7.69
C GLY A 7 9.70 22.69 7.53
N ALA A 8 8.98 21.97 6.66
CA ALA A 8 9.15 20.53 6.50
C ALA A 8 10.62 20.23 6.23
N VAL A 9 11.26 19.48 7.13
CA VAL A 9 12.60 18.95 6.87
C VAL A 9 12.44 18.03 5.66
N GLN A 10 13.04 18.41 4.54
CA GLN A 10 12.99 17.61 3.31
C GLN A 10 13.47 16.19 3.61
N GLY A 11 12.68 15.19 3.24
CA GLY A 11 12.94 13.78 3.55
C GLY A 11 12.44 13.28 4.92
N ASP A 12 11.61 14.06 5.64
CA ASP A 12 10.91 13.56 6.83
C ASP A 12 9.81 12.55 6.48
N VAL A 13 9.97 11.31 6.95
CA VAL A 13 9.04 10.20 6.72
C VAL A 13 7.76 10.31 7.55
N PHE A 14 7.72 11.19 8.55
CA PHE A 14 6.51 11.48 9.34
C PHE A 14 5.69 12.65 8.79
N ALA A 15 6.26 13.45 7.88
CA ALA A 15 5.59 14.61 7.32
C ALA A 15 4.26 14.27 6.64
N GLY A 16 3.18 14.86 7.15
CA GLY A 16 1.81 14.65 6.71
C GLY A 16 1.18 13.34 7.20
N THR A 17 1.78 12.64 8.17
CA THR A 17 1.22 11.44 8.80
C THR A 17 0.55 11.79 10.13
N LEU A 18 -0.22 10.85 10.70
CA LEU A 18 -0.83 11.06 12.01
C LEU A 18 0.19 11.18 13.16
N ALA A 19 1.47 10.88 12.95
CA ALA A 19 2.51 11.08 13.96
C ALA A 19 2.70 12.56 14.34
N GLU A 20 2.26 13.49 13.49
CA GLU A 20 2.28 14.93 13.76
C GLU A 20 1.02 15.42 14.49
N LEU A 21 0.03 14.55 14.67
CA LEU A 21 -1.24 14.87 15.33
C LEU A 21 -1.21 14.47 16.80
N THR A 22 -1.95 15.22 17.61
CA THR A 22 -2.30 14.81 18.97
C THR A 22 -3.31 13.66 18.94
N TRP A 23 -3.34 12.84 19.99
CA TRP A 23 -4.32 11.75 20.07
C TRP A 23 -5.78 12.24 20.02
N TYR A 24 -6.07 13.46 20.47
CA TYR A 24 -7.40 14.10 20.36
C TYR A 24 -7.81 14.32 18.90
N GLU A 25 -6.89 14.77 18.05
CA GLU A 25 -7.16 14.99 16.62
C GLU A 25 -7.36 13.66 15.87
N VAL A 26 -6.62 12.62 16.27
CA VAL A 26 -6.78 11.26 15.73
C VAL A 26 -8.15 10.67 16.10
N ASP A 27 -8.54 10.77 17.37
CA ASP A 27 -9.83 10.30 17.88
C ASP A 27 -11.01 11.08 17.25
N GLU A 28 -10.89 12.40 17.08
CA GLU A 28 -11.88 13.19 16.34
C GLU A 28 -12.02 12.71 14.88
N ALA A 29 -10.89 12.49 14.19
CA ALA A 29 -10.90 12.02 12.80
C ALA A 29 -11.56 10.63 12.67
N ALA A 30 -11.27 9.70 13.60
CA ALA A 30 -11.90 8.38 13.62
C ALA A 30 -13.43 8.49 13.78
N ARG A 31 -13.91 9.32 14.72
CA ARG A 31 -15.36 9.57 14.92
C ARG A 31 -16.02 10.23 13.72
N ALA A 32 -15.30 11.12 13.04
CA ALA A 32 -15.74 11.74 11.79
C ALA A 32 -15.75 10.76 10.60
N GLY A 33 -15.35 9.50 10.80
CA GLY A 33 -15.37 8.45 9.79
C GLY A 33 -14.19 8.50 8.83
N ALA A 34 -13.06 9.07 9.24
CA ALA A 34 -11.85 9.05 8.42
C ALA A 34 -11.39 7.62 8.13
N VAL A 35 -10.84 7.41 6.93
CA VAL A 35 -10.15 6.17 6.56
C VAL A 35 -8.67 6.28 6.86
N LEU A 36 -7.99 5.14 7.03
CA LEU A 36 -6.53 5.09 7.16
C LEU A 36 -5.88 4.64 5.86
N LEU A 37 -4.80 5.31 5.48
CA LEU A 37 -3.89 4.90 4.41
C LEU A 37 -2.56 4.48 5.06
N TRP A 38 -2.03 3.30 4.74
CA TRP A 38 -0.81 2.79 5.35
C TRP A 38 0.14 2.21 4.31
N ALA A 39 1.34 2.77 4.21
CA ALA A 39 2.40 2.29 3.33
C ALA A 39 3.29 1.27 4.04
N PHE A 40 3.61 0.20 3.32
CA PHE A 40 4.53 -0.87 3.68
C PHE A 40 5.71 -0.85 2.72
N GLY A 41 6.89 -0.52 3.22
CA GLY A 41 8.14 -0.57 2.50
C GLY A 41 9.19 -1.36 3.27
N VAL A 42 10.43 -1.11 2.88
CA VAL A 42 11.64 -1.70 3.46
C VAL A 42 12.77 -0.68 3.45
N ILE A 43 13.86 -0.95 4.18
CA ILE A 43 15.16 -0.34 3.93
C ILE A 43 15.97 -1.32 3.10
N GLU A 44 16.31 -0.93 1.87
CA GLU A 44 17.07 -1.77 0.94
C GLU A 44 17.91 -1.01 -0.06
N GLN A 45 18.93 -1.67 -0.60
CA GLN A 45 19.75 -1.14 -1.69
C GLN A 45 18.89 -0.71 -2.90
N HIS A 46 19.18 0.45 -3.49
CA HIS A 46 18.54 0.92 -4.73
C HIS A 46 19.59 1.43 -5.72
N GLY A 47 20.55 0.55 -6.04
CA GLY A 47 21.67 0.91 -6.88
C GLY A 47 22.54 2.02 -6.28
N PRO A 48 23.44 2.60 -7.08
CA PRO A 48 24.40 3.58 -6.59
C PRO A 48 23.82 5.01 -6.54
N HIS A 49 22.63 5.27 -7.11
CA HIS A 49 22.07 6.60 -7.26
C HIS A 49 20.91 6.94 -6.31
N LEU A 50 20.07 5.97 -5.93
CA LEU A 50 18.91 6.22 -5.05
C LEU A 50 19.20 5.92 -3.57
N PRO A 51 18.46 6.53 -2.62
CA PRO A 51 18.62 6.23 -1.20
C PRO A 51 18.07 4.85 -0.86
N THR A 52 18.52 4.28 0.26
CA THR A 52 18.00 2.97 0.71
C THR A 52 16.56 3.00 1.23
N GLY A 53 15.96 4.19 1.32
CA GLY A 53 14.58 4.42 1.76
C GLY A 53 13.60 4.67 0.61
N THR A 54 13.95 4.39 -0.64
CA THR A 54 13.06 4.60 -1.81
C THR A 54 11.68 4.01 -1.58
N ASP A 55 11.60 2.79 -1.04
CA ASP A 55 10.37 2.05 -0.72
C ASP A 55 9.55 2.66 0.43
N VAL A 56 10.04 3.74 1.05
CA VAL A 56 9.34 4.53 2.06
C VAL A 56 8.94 5.88 1.48
N TYR A 57 9.86 6.53 0.77
CA TYR A 57 9.66 7.87 0.19
C TYR A 57 8.61 7.86 -0.92
N VAL A 58 8.73 6.94 -1.88
CA VAL A 58 7.81 6.84 -3.02
C VAL A 58 6.37 6.59 -2.59
N PRO A 59 6.05 5.54 -1.80
CA PRO A 59 4.66 5.34 -1.38
C PRO A 59 4.19 6.44 -0.43
N GLY A 60 5.05 7.03 0.42
CA GLY A 60 4.69 8.17 1.26
C GLY A 60 4.20 9.36 0.44
N ALA A 61 4.92 9.70 -0.65
CA ALA A 61 4.48 10.72 -1.59
C ALA A 61 3.16 10.34 -2.29
N ARG A 62 3.00 9.08 -2.70
CA ARG A 62 1.75 8.58 -3.31
C ARG A 62 0.56 8.74 -2.36
N LEU A 63 0.70 8.36 -1.08
CA LEU A 63 -0.38 8.45 -0.10
C LEU A 63 -0.81 9.90 0.18
N ARG A 64 0.13 10.86 0.14
CA ARG A 64 -0.22 12.29 0.24
C ARG A 64 -1.11 12.75 -0.92
N ALA A 65 -0.82 12.32 -2.15
CA ALA A 65 -1.66 12.60 -3.31
C ALA A 65 -3.02 11.89 -3.23
N VAL A 66 -3.04 10.60 -2.86
CA VAL A 66 -4.29 9.85 -2.64
C VAL A 66 -5.17 10.55 -1.60
N ARG A 67 -4.60 10.99 -0.46
CA ARG A 67 -5.34 11.75 0.56
C ARG A 67 -5.94 13.04 0.01
N ALA A 68 -5.20 13.80 -0.79
CA ALA A 68 -5.70 15.03 -1.40
C ALA A 68 -6.89 14.76 -2.33
N LEU A 69 -6.77 13.77 -3.22
CA LEU A 69 -7.84 13.34 -4.13
C LEU A 69 -9.08 12.83 -3.37
N LEU A 70 -8.88 12.07 -2.29
CA LEU A 70 -9.98 11.62 -1.44
C LEU A 70 -10.69 12.79 -0.74
N ALA A 71 -9.94 13.79 -0.28
CA ALA A 71 -10.51 14.98 0.35
C ALA A 71 -11.39 15.80 -0.62
N GLU A 72 -10.95 15.95 -1.87
CA GLU A 72 -11.75 16.59 -2.94
C GLU A 72 -13.06 15.85 -3.20
N ARG A 73 -13.08 14.53 -2.98
CA ARG A 73 -14.25 13.66 -3.12
C ARG A 73 -15.07 13.53 -1.82
N GLY A 74 -14.76 14.31 -0.80
CA GLY A 74 -15.47 14.30 0.49
C GLY A 74 -15.13 13.11 1.40
N VAL A 75 -14.06 12.37 1.11
CA VAL A 75 -13.57 11.26 1.95
C VAL A 75 -12.42 11.76 2.82
N ARG A 76 -12.64 11.86 4.13
CA ARG A 76 -11.58 12.20 5.08
C ARG A 76 -10.61 11.02 5.21
N ALA A 77 -9.31 11.27 5.13
CA ALA A 77 -8.28 10.24 5.26
C ALA A 77 -7.10 10.73 6.11
N LEU A 78 -6.55 9.85 6.94
CA LEU A 78 -5.27 10.02 7.62
C LEU A 78 -4.24 9.03 7.06
N ILE A 79 -2.96 9.40 7.12
CA ILE A 79 -1.85 8.55 6.69
C ILE A 79 -1.15 8.04 7.95
N MET A 80 -1.01 6.72 8.06
CA MET A 80 -0.20 6.09 9.11
C MET A 80 1.30 6.38 8.88
N PRO A 81 2.13 6.44 9.94
CA PRO A 81 3.57 6.40 9.77
C PRO A 81 3.96 5.15 8.97
N PRO A 82 4.91 5.24 8.04
CA PRO A 82 5.24 4.14 7.17
C PRO A 82 5.78 2.94 7.98
N TYR A 83 5.39 1.74 7.59
CA TYR A 83 6.04 0.52 8.05
C TYR A 83 7.21 0.22 7.12
N TYR A 84 8.44 0.16 7.63
CA TYR A 84 9.64 -0.02 6.80
C TYR A 84 10.57 -1.15 7.27
N TRP A 85 10.12 -1.95 8.23
CA TRP A 85 10.83 -3.15 8.69
C TRP A 85 10.22 -4.41 8.09
N GLY A 86 10.28 -4.50 6.76
CA GLY A 86 9.67 -5.58 5.98
C GLY A 86 10.59 -6.77 5.69
N VAL A 87 10.25 -7.49 4.62
CA VAL A 87 10.91 -8.73 4.20
C VAL A 87 11.70 -8.41 2.93
N ASN A 88 13.02 -8.55 2.99
CA ASN A 88 13.91 -8.38 1.86
C ASN A 88 14.52 -9.74 1.49
N VAL A 89 14.02 -10.38 0.43
CA VAL A 89 14.64 -11.60 -0.12
C VAL A 89 15.56 -11.22 -1.27
N VAL A 90 15.05 -10.42 -2.21
CA VAL A 90 15.78 -10.15 -3.45
C VAL A 90 17.07 -9.36 -3.19
N SER A 91 16.98 -8.28 -2.43
CA SER A 91 18.11 -7.41 -2.09
C SER A 91 18.94 -7.92 -0.90
N GLY A 92 18.60 -9.06 -0.30
CA GLY A 92 19.10 -9.50 1.02
C GLY A 92 20.61 -9.75 1.13
N SER A 93 21.35 -9.87 0.02
CA SER A 93 22.82 -9.99 0.02
C SER A 93 23.57 -8.67 -0.10
N PHE A 94 22.86 -7.55 -0.16
CA PHE A 94 23.45 -6.21 -0.20
C PHE A 94 23.48 -5.57 1.19
N PRO A 95 24.52 -4.77 1.50
CA PRO A 95 24.52 -3.95 2.71
C PRO A 95 23.29 -3.04 2.76
N ALA A 96 22.82 -2.77 3.97
CA ALA A 96 21.63 -1.95 4.24
C ALA A 96 20.31 -2.50 3.67
N SER A 97 20.26 -3.77 3.28
CA SER A 97 19.01 -4.50 2.99
C SER A 97 18.63 -5.39 4.18
N TYR A 98 17.88 -4.84 5.11
CA TYR A 98 17.49 -5.55 6.34
C TYR A 98 16.20 -6.33 6.14
N SER A 99 16.11 -7.54 6.66
CA SER A 99 14.93 -8.39 6.50
C SER A 99 14.40 -8.86 7.86
N VAL A 100 13.10 -8.69 8.06
CA VAL A 100 12.35 -9.24 9.21
C VAL A 100 11.76 -10.58 8.81
N ARG A 101 11.65 -11.48 9.80
CA ARG A 101 10.99 -12.78 9.58
C ARG A 101 9.50 -12.57 9.22
N PRO A 102 8.97 -13.22 8.17
CA PRO A 102 7.57 -13.07 7.77
C PRO A 102 6.57 -13.27 8.90
N GLU A 103 6.81 -14.22 9.80
CA GLU A 103 5.91 -14.51 10.92
C GLU A 103 5.83 -13.33 11.89
N LEU A 104 6.96 -12.68 12.18
CA LEU A 104 6.99 -11.51 13.05
C LEU A 104 6.26 -10.32 12.41
N MET A 105 6.56 -10.05 11.13
CA MET A 105 5.90 -8.98 10.40
C MET A 105 4.38 -9.20 10.37
N ARG A 106 3.91 -10.43 10.07
CA ARG A 106 2.49 -10.76 10.05
C ARG A 106 1.79 -10.46 11.36
N GLU A 107 2.37 -10.89 12.49
CA GLU A 107 1.76 -10.66 13.82
C GLU A 107 1.77 -9.17 14.19
N VAL A 108 2.85 -8.44 13.90
CA VAL A 108 2.93 -6.98 14.12
C VAL A 108 1.86 -6.25 13.31
N VAL A 109 1.71 -6.58 12.03
CA VAL A 109 0.67 -6.00 11.17
C VAL A 109 -0.72 -6.30 11.72
N ALA A 110 -0.97 -7.54 12.12
CA ALA A 110 -2.26 -7.94 12.67
C ALA A 110 -2.61 -7.17 13.96
N ASP A 111 -1.67 -7.05 14.89
CA ASP A 111 -1.88 -6.36 16.16
C ASP A 111 -2.06 -4.85 16.00
N LEU A 112 -1.31 -4.23 15.09
CA LEU A 112 -1.44 -2.80 14.77
C LEU A 112 -2.79 -2.50 14.10
N LEU A 113 -3.23 -3.31 13.13
CA LEU A 113 -4.55 -3.17 12.52
C LEU A 113 -5.68 -3.34 13.55
N ALA A 114 -5.56 -4.32 14.46
CA ALA A 114 -6.51 -4.49 15.55
C ALA A 114 -6.53 -3.28 16.50
N GLY A 115 -5.38 -2.63 16.72
CA GLY A 115 -5.28 -1.36 17.46
C GLY A 115 -6.04 -0.22 16.78
N MET A 116 -5.78 0.00 15.49
CA MET A 116 -6.49 1.02 14.70
C MET A 116 -8.00 0.81 14.71
N ALA A 117 -8.43 -0.45 14.66
CA ALA A 117 -9.84 -0.82 14.72
C ALA A 117 -10.45 -0.48 16.10
N ARG A 118 -9.72 -0.71 17.20
CA ARG A 118 -10.13 -0.30 18.56
C ARG A 118 -10.23 1.21 18.71
N ASP A 119 -9.40 1.97 17.98
CA ASP A 119 -9.43 3.44 17.96
C ASP A 119 -10.59 4.00 17.12
N GLY A 120 -11.41 3.13 16.50
CA GLY A 120 -12.64 3.50 15.79
C GLY A 120 -12.50 3.62 14.26
N PHE A 121 -11.32 3.32 13.70
CA PHE A 121 -11.12 3.33 12.25
C PHE A 121 -11.76 2.10 11.60
N ARG A 122 -12.75 2.33 10.73
CA ARG A 122 -13.51 1.26 10.06
C ARG A 122 -12.82 0.69 8.83
N HIS A 123 -12.06 1.52 8.10
CA HIS A 123 -11.39 1.13 6.85
C HIS A 123 -9.90 1.47 6.91
N VAL A 124 -9.06 0.49 6.57
CA VAL A 124 -7.61 0.66 6.47
C VAL A 124 -7.14 0.16 5.10
N PHE A 125 -6.55 1.05 4.32
CA PHE A 125 -6.05 0.76 2.98
C PHE A 125 -4.53 0.64 3.05
N CYS A 126 -4.04 -0.59 2.88
CA CYS A 126 -2.63 -0.94 2.99
C CYS A 126 -2.02 -0.98 1.59
N PHE A 127 -0.92 -0.27 1.39
CA PHE A 127 -0.20 -0.13 0.13
C PHE A 127 1.20 -0.71 0.27
N SER A 128 1.68 -1.38 -0.77
CA SER A 128 3.09 -1.76 -0.83
C SER A 128 3.89 -0.70 -1.58
N GLY A 129 5.06 -0.38 -1.05
CA GLY A 129 6.13 0.35 -1.72
C GLY A 129 7.27 -0.55 -2.17
N HIS A 130 7.18 -1.87 -1.97
CA HIS A 130 8.28 -2.80 -2.20
C HIS A 130 7.87 -3.97 -3.13
N GLY A 131 8.75 -4.32 -4.06
CA GLY A 131 8.49 -5.28 -5.14
C GLY A 131 8.62 -6.77 -4.78
N ASP A 132 9.10 -7.15 -3.59
CA ASP A 132 9.33 -8.57 -3.26
C ASP A 132 8.03 -9.36 -3.04
N ALA A 133 7.91 -10.52 -3.68
CA ALA A 133 6.70 -11.34 -3.61
C ALA A 133 6.40 -11.81 -2.18
N LEU A 134 7.42 -12.19 -1.40
CA LEU A 134 7.23 -12.67 -0.04
C LEU A 134 6.82 -11.52 0.89
N HIS A 135 7.35 -10.31 0.70
CA HIS A 135 6.92 -9.14 1.44
C HIS A 135 5.44 -8.83 1.22
N ASN A 136 5.03 -8.72 -0.04
CA ASN A 136 3.64 -8.41 -0.40
C ASN A 136 2.68 -9.49 0.09
N ARG A 137 3.08 -10.77 0.01
CA ARG A 137 2.32 -11.87 0.59
C ARG A 137 2.20 -11.75 2.11
N THR A 138 3.28 -11.34 2.79
CA THR A 138 3.29 -11.16 4.24
C THR A 138 2.40 -9.99 4.69
N VAL A 139 2.37 -8.88 3.94
CA VAL A 139 1.43 -7.78 4.16
C VAL A 139 -0.01 -8.30 4.08
N TYR A 140 -0.35 -9.01 3.00
CA TYR A 140 -1.67 -9.62 2.83
C TYR A 140 -2.01 -10.59 3.97
N ASP A 141 -1.09 -11.49 4.35
CA ASP A 141 -1.34 -12.46 5.41
C ASP A 141 -1.57 -11.78 6.78
N GLY A 142 -0.91 -10.64 7.03
CA GLY A 142 -1.14 -9.80 8.21
C GLY A 142 -2.54 -9.19 8.21
N ILE A 143 -2.95 -8.63 7.07
CA ILE A 143 -4.31 -8.08 6.86
C ILE A 143 -5.38 -9.15 7.05
N ARG A 144 -5.20 -10.33 6.43
CA ARG A 144 -6.12 -11.46 6.56
C ARG A 144 -6.22 -11.92 8.02
N THR A 145 -5.08 -12.05 8.70
CA THR A 145 -5.04 -12.41 10.13
C THR A 145 -5.77 -11.38 11.00
N ALA A 146 -5.62 -10.09 10.72
CA ALA A 146 -6.37 -9.04 11.42
C ALA A 146 -7.89 -9.15 11.19
N ARG A 147 -8.31 -9.39 9.94
CA ARG A 147 -9.73 -9.56 9.58
C ARG A 147 -10.34 -10.79 10.26
N ASP A 148 -9.61 -11.91 10.33
CA ASP A 148 -10.05 -13.14 10.99
C ASP A 148 -10.27 -12.96 12.51
N ARG A 149 -9.47 -12.08 13.15
CA ARG A 149 -9.59 -11.73 14.58
C ARG A 149 -10.73 -10.75 14.88
N ALA A 150 -11.33 -10.18 13.84
CA ALA A 150 -12.26 -9.05 13.82
C ALA A 150 -11.62 -7.68 14.19
N VAL A 151 -12.03 -6.64 13.45
CA VAL A 151 -12.64 -5.36 13.92
C VAL A 151 -12.49 -4.21 12.88
N ALA A 152 -11.61 -4.27 11.86
CA ALA A 152 -11.58 -3.29 10.76
C ALA A 152 -11.62 -3.92 9.36
N ASP A 153 -12.27 -3.23 8.40
CA ASP A 153 -12.20 -3.54 6.97
C ASP A 153 -10.84 -3.09 6.40
N ALA A 154 -9.79 -3.83 6.77
CA ALA A 154 -8.46 -3.65 6.22
C ALA A 154 -8.36 -4.33 4.85
N SER A 155 -7.74 -3.67 3.87
CA SER A 155 -7.56 -4.22 2.53
C SER A 155 -6.19 -3.88 1.96
N PHE A 156 -5.67 -4.78 1.13
CA PHE A 156 -4.45 -4.57 0.38
C PHE A 156 -4.78 -3.92 -0.97
N VAL A 157 -4.37 -2.66 -1.14
CA VAL A 157 -4.53 -1.91 -2.38
C VAL A 157 -3.43 -2.33 -3.35
N THR A 158 -3.80 -3.02 -4.43
CA THR A 158 -2.83 -3.63 -5.34
C THR A 158 -3.36 -3.72 -6.77
N GLU A 159 -2.44 -3.71 -7.73
CA GLU A 159 -2.73 -4.02 -9.13
C GLU A 159 -3.05 -5.51 -9.33
N PRO A 160 -3.90 -5.88 -10.32
CA PRO A 160 -4.21 -7.27 -10.63
C PRO A 160 -2.98 -8.14 -10.94
N ALA A 161 -1.97 -7.57 -11.60
CA ALA A 161 -0.74 -8.28 -11.94
C ALA A 161 0.05 -8.72 -10.69
N LEU A 162 0.15 -7.84 -9.68
CA LEU A 162 0.81 -8.16 -8.42
C LEU A 162 0.00 -9.19 -7.63
N ALA A 163 -1.32 -9.03 -7.53
CA ALA A 163 -2.20 -9.99 -6.85
C ALA A 163 -2.02 -11.42 -7.40
N ARG A 164 -2.01 -11.58 -8.73
CA ARG A 164 -1.74 -12.89 -9.37
C ARG A 164 -0.34 -13.40 -9.08
N ARG A 165 0.67 -12.53 -9.11
CA ARG A 165 2.07 -12.89 -8.84
C ARG A 165 2.26 -13.50 -7.45
N ILE A 166 1.50 -13.04 -6.45
CA ILE A 166 1.55 -13.57 -5.07
C ILE A 166 0.46 -14.61 -4.77
N GLY A 167 -0.23 -15.10 -5.80
CA GLY A 167 -1.17 -16.22 -5.73
C GLY A 167 -2.53 -15.87 -5.11
N LEU A 168 -2.99 -14.62 -5.24
CA LEU A 168 -4.28 -14.17 -4.73
C LEU A 168 -5.34 -14.16 -5.83
N ALA A 169 -6.58 -14.50 -5.44
CA ALA A 169 -7.74 -14.39 -6.31
C ALA A 169 -8.17 -12.91 -6.41
N LEU A 170 -8.58 -12.47 -7.59
CA LEU A 170 -8.93 -11.05 -7.83
C LEU A 170 -10.23 -10.63 -7.15
N ASP A 171 -11.08 -11.59 -6.78
CA ASP A 171 -12.32 -11.39 -6.03
C ASP A 171 -12.14 -11.56 -4.51
N ASP A 172 -10.90 -11.70 -4.02
CA ASP A 172 -10.61 -11.82 -2.59
C ASP A 172 -11.06 -10.55 -1.84
N PRO A 173 -11.89 -10.67 -0.78
CA PRO A 173 -12.45 -9.52 -0.07
C PRO A 173 -11.39 -8.68 0.67
N CYS A 174 -10.19 -9.20 0.88
CA CYS A 174 -9.06 -8.47 1.46
C CYS A 174 -8.34 -7.61 0.41
N LEU A 175 -8.73 -7.64 -0.86
CA LEU A 175 -8.13 -6.82 -1.90
C LEU A 175 -8.98 -5.59 -2.23
N THR A 176 -8.28 -4.52 -2.56
CA THR A 176 -8.82 -3.34 -3.23
C THR A 176 -8.04 -3.19 -4.52
N LEU A 177 -8.59 -3.68 -5.63
CA LEU A 177 -7.89 -3.65 -6.91
C LEU A 177 -7.81 -2.23 -7.44
N SER A 178 -6.59 -1.77 -7.69
CA SER A 178 -6.29 -0.49 -8.30
C SER A 178 -5.76 -0.73 -9.71
N GLY A 179 -6.00 0.24 -10.60
CA GLY A 179 -5.43 0.26 -11.94
C GLY A 179 -5.93 -0.81 -12.91
N PRO A 180 -5.47 -0.73 -14.17
CA PRO A 180 -5.95 -1.59 -15.26
C PRO A 180 -5.32 -2.98 -15.23
N ASP A 181 -6.08 -4.00 -15.63
CA ASP A 181 -5.57 -5.36 -15.86
C ASP A 181 -4.94 -5.47 -17.26
N VAL A 182 -3.79 -4.82 -17.44
CA VAL A 182 -3.06 -4.81 -18.71
C VAL A 182 -1.68 -5.44 -18.57
N PRO A 183 -1.21 -6.16 -19.60
CA PRO A 183 0.14 -6.69 -19.60
C PRO A 183 1.17 -5.54 -19.59
N PRO A 184 2.37 -5.78 -19.03
CA PRO A 184 3.43 -4.79 -19.08
C PRO A 184 3.80 -4.47 -20.54
N PRO A 185 4.24 -3.23 -20.82
CA PRO A 185 4.66 -2.85 -22.16
C PRO A 185 5.85 -3.72 -22.62
N PRO A 186 5.98 -3.98 -23.94
CA PRO A 186 7.11 -4.73 -24.47
C PRO A 186 8.42 -3.93 -24.33
N GLY A 187 9.51 -4.61 -23.99
CA GLY A 187 10.83 -4.00 -23.86
C GLY A 187 11.71 -4.70 -22.82
N PRO A 188 12.96 -4.22 -22.60
CA PRO A 188 13.77 -4.62 -21.46
C PRO A 188 12.99 -4.39 -20.15
N ALA A 189 13.15 -5.29 -19.19
CA ALA A 189 12.41 -5.17 -17.94
C ALA A 189 13.02 -4.06 -17.07
N ASP A 190 12.17 -3.19 -16.53
CA ASP A 190 12.51 -2.18 -15.53
C ASP A 190 11.81 -2.61 -14.22
N VAL A 191 12.60 -3.09 -13.26
CA VAL A 191 12.08 -3.89 -12.13
C VAL A 191 12.56 -3.36 -10.78
N HIS A 192 13.78 -2.81 -10.70
CA HIS A 192 14.38 -2.40 -9.43
C HIS A 192 15.45 -1.32 -9.62
N ALA A 193 15.35 -0.22 -8.88
CA ALA A 193 16.15 0.99 -9.02
C ALA A 193 16.32 1.47 -10.47
N GLY A 194 15.36 1.12 -11.33
CA GLY A 194 15.37 1.39 -12.76
C GLY A 194 14.81 2.77 -13.08
N ARG A 195 14.41 2.96 -14.33
CA ARG A 195 13.78 4.18 -14.84
C ARG A 195 12.61 4.62 -13.97
N TRP A 196 11.68 3.72 -13.63
CA TRP A 196 10.42 4.09 -13.00
C TRP A 196 10.57 4.58 -11.57
N GLU A 197 11.25 3.83 -10.71
CA GLU A 197 11.51 4.24 -9.31
C GLU A 197 12.38 5.49 -9.25
N THR A 198 13.34 5.60 -10.17
CA THR A 198 14.18 6.79 -10.27
C THR A 198 13.37 8.01 -10.69
N SER A 199 12.50 7.89 -11.69
CA SER A 199 11.57 8.96 -12.11
C SER A 199 10.68 9.40 -10.94
N LEU A 200 10.11 8.46 -10.19
CA LEU A 200 9.27 8.75 -9.00
C LEU A 200 10.06 9.48 -7.90
N MET A 201 11.32 9.11 -7.67
CA MET A 201 12.20 9.81 -6.72
C MET A 201 12.61 11.19 -7.22
N MET A 202 12.93 11.35 -8.50
CA MET A 202 13.21 12.66 -9.11
C MET A 202 12.01 13.62 -9.00
N HIS A 203 10.79 13.10 -9.05
CA HIS A 203 9.59 13.90 -8.83
C HIS A 203 9.39 14.25 -7.35
N SER A 204 9.49 13.27 -6.45
CA SER A 204 9.02 13.41 -5.07
C SER A 204 10.09 13.89 -4.08
N HIS A 205 11.34 13.49 -4.29
CA HIS A 205 12.49 13.77 -3.41
C HIS A 205 13.78 13.91 -4.26
N PRO A 206 13.85 14.87 -5.21
CA PRO A 206 14.97 15.02 -6.13
C PRO A 206 16.32 15.21 -5.42
N GLU A 207 16.32 15.80 -4.23
CA GLU A 207 17.50 16.03 -3.41
C GLU A 207 18.18 14.75 -2.92
N LEU A 208 17.46 13.63 -2.90
CA LEU A 208 17.99 12.32 -2.51
C LEU A 208 18.54 11.51 -3.70
N VAL A 209 18.34 12.00 -4.93
CA VAL A 209 18.83 11.36 -6.16
C VAL A 209 20.25 11.85 -6.45
N ARG A 210 21.20 10.92 -6.56
CA ARG A 210 22.60 11.25 -6.90
C ARG A 210 22.74 11.40 -8.41
N GLU A 211 22.32 12.56 -8.92
CA GLU A 211 22.19 12.82 -10.36
C GLU A 211 23.50 12.63 -11.15
N GLU A 212 24.63 13.03 -10.56
CA GLU A 212 25.96 12.84 -11.17
C GLU A 212 26.34 11.37 -11.35
N VAL A 213 25.79 10.48 -10.51
CA VAL A 213 25.98 9.03 -10.59
C VAL A 213 24.99 8.45 -11.59
N ARG A 214 23.69 8.78 -11.44
CA ARG A 214 22.58 8.26 -12.26
C ARG A 214 22.84 8.41 -13.76
N THR A 215 23.27 9.58 -14.20
CA THR A 215 23.48 9.92 -15.63
C THR A 215 24.62 9.13 -16.29
N ARG A 216 25.45 8.43 -15.52
CA ARG A 216 26.57 7.62 -16.01
C ARG A 216 26.29 6.12 -15.96
N LEU A 217 25.11 5.71 -15.47
CA LEU A 217 24.74 4.31 -15.39
C LEU A 217 24.25 3.82 -16.76
N GLU A 218 24.76 2.67 -17.18
CA GLU A 218 24.31 2.01 -18.40
C GLU A 218 23.02 1.21 -18.13
N PRO A 219 22.12 1.06 -19.11
CA PRO A 219 20.97 0.18 -18.97
C PRO A 219 21.42 -1.26 -18.67
N SER A 220 20.75 -1.93 -17.73
CA SER A 220 21.12 -3.31 -17.36
C SER A 220 20.95 -4.32 -18.51
N GLY A 221 20.05 -4.04 -19.46
CA GLY A 221 19.78 -4.90 -20.62
C GLY A 221 19.20 -6.27 -20.30
N LEU A 222 18.75 -6.49 -19.06
CA LEU A 222 18.32 -7.79 -18.55
C LEU A 222 16.90 -8.17 -19.01
N GLY A 223 16.69 -9.47 -19.24
CA GLY A 223 15.44 -10.03 -19.76
C GLY A 223 14.70 -10.95 -18.80
N ALA A 224 13.73 -11.70 -19.35
CA ALA A 224 12.87 -12.59 -18.56
C ALA A 224 13.62 -13.74 -17.86
N SER A 225 14.67 -14.28 -18.48
CA SER A 225 15.52 -15.33 -17.88
C SER A 225 16.32 -14.81 -16.69
N ASP A 226 16.84 -13.59 -16.80
CA ASP A 226 17.59 -12.93 -15.73
C ASP A 226 16.65 -12.60 -14.57
N LEU A 227 15.45 -12.11 -14.89
CA LEU A 227 14.41 -11.85 -13.90
C LEU A 227 14.03 -13.11 -13.10
N ALA A 228 13.96 -14.28 -13.75
CA ALA A 228 13.69 -15.54 -13.06
C ALA A 228 14.81 -15.92 -12.07
N THR A 229 16.07 -15.67 -12.45
CA THR A 229 17.23 -15.90 -11.57
C THR A 229 17.30 -14.86 -10.45
N TRP A 230 17.07 -13.59 -10.77
CA TRP A 230 17.08 -12.48 -9.85
C TRP A 230 16.04 -12.64 -8.74
N ARG A 231 14.83 -13.12 -9.08
CA ARG A 231 13.76 -13.41 -8.11
C ARG A 231 14.05 -14.55 -7.14
N GLN A 232 15.10 -15.35 -7.36
CA GLN A 232 15.57 -16.32 -6.35
C GLN A 232 16.19 -15.62 -5.13
N GLY A 233 16.61 -14.36 -5.30
CA GLY A 233 17.08 -13.47 -4.26
C GLY A 233 18.50 -13.74 -3.76
N PHE A 234 18.87 -13.00 -2.72
CA PHE A 234 20.21 -13.05 -2.10
C PHE A 234 21.33 -13.01 -3.15
N ASP A 235 22.24 -13.98 -3.12
CA ASP A 235 23.41 -14.02 -3.99
C ASP A 235 23.04 -14.27 -5.46
N ALA A 236 21.89 -14.89 -5.73
CA ALA A 236 21.41 -15.04 -7.11
C ALA A 236 21.06 -13.68 -7.72
N ALA A 237 20.32 -12.86 -6.97
CA ALA A 237 20.00 -11.49 -7.38
C ALA A 237 21.25 -10.62 -7.53
N ARG A 238 22.17 -10.70 -6.55
CA ARG A 238 23.42 -9.92 -6.57
C ARG A 238 24.33 -10.29 -7.73
N ARG A 239 24.36 -11.56 -8.16
CA ARG A 239 25.10 -11.97 -9.37
C ARG A 239 24.50 -11.40 -10.65
N VAL A 240 23.18 -11.32 -10.74
CA VAL A 240 22.48 -10.77 -11.91
C VAL A 240 22.61 -9.24 -11.97
N THR A 241 22.57 -8.58 -10.81
CA THR A 241 22.60 -7.11 -10.67
C THR A 241 23.72 -6.67 -9.73
N PRO A 242 25.01 -6.80 -10.10
CA PRO A 242 26.12 -6.52 -9.19
C PRO A 242 26.13 -5.08 -8.65
N ASP A 243 25.65 -4.13 -9.46
CA ASP A 243 25.51 -2.72 -9.10
C ASP A 243 24.16 -2.38 -8.46
N GLY A 244 23.28 -3.38 -8.27
CA GLY A 244 22.06 -3.23 -7.49
C GLY A 244 20.85 -2.64 -8.23
N TYR A 245 20.88 -2.52 -9.56
CA TYR A 245 19.72 -2.09 -10.35
C TYR A 245 19.39 -3.06 -11.49
N PHE A 246 18.10 -3.18 -11.78
CA PHE A 246 17.50 -3.95 -12.87
C PHE A 246 16.60 -3.00 -13.66
N GLY A 247 17.18 -2.30 -14.63
CA GLY A 247 16.46 -1.33 -15.46
C GLY A 247 17.39 -0.34 -16.15
N ASP A 248 16.86 0.84 -16.44
CA ASP A 248 17.58 1.96 -17.06
C ASP A 248 17.45 3.26 -16.22
N PRO A 249 18.30 3.44 -15.19
CA PRO A 249 18.27 4.63 -14.35
C PRO A 249 18.54 5.94 -15.11
N ALA A 250 19.34 5.89 -16.18
CA ALA A 250 19.77 7.06 -16.94
C ALA A 250 18.63 7.63 -17.80
N ALA A 251 17.67 6.79 -18.21
CA ALA A 251 16.46 7.20 -18.92
C ALA A 251 15.37 7.85 -18.04
N ALA A 252 15.57 7.92 -16.72
CA ALA A 252 14.60 8.51 -15.79
C ALA A 252 14.43 10.02 -15.96
N GLY A 253 13.22 10.52 -15.65
CA GLY A 253 12.88 11.94 -15.72
C GLY A 253 11.79 12.34 -14.73
N ALA A 254 11.89 13.55 -14.19
CA ALA A 254 10.94 14.06 -13.19
C ALA A 254 9.50 14.22 -13.73
N GLU A 255 9.34 14.58 -15.00
CA GLU A 255 8.02 14.69 -15.65
C GLU A 255 7.33 13.33 -15.76
N GLU A 256 8.08 12.28 -16.14
CA GLU A 256 7.57 10.91 -16.13
C GLU A 256 7.17 10.49 -14.70
N GLY A 257 8.01 10.80 -13.72
CA GLY A 257 7.73 10.54 -12.31
C GLY A 257 6.44 11.20 -11.85
N HIS A 258 6.21 12.46 -12.23
CA HIS A 258 4.97 13.17 -11.94
C HIS A 258 3.76 12.50 -12.59
N GLY A 259 3.87 12.10 -13.86
CA GLY A 259 2.80 11.40 -14.58
C GLY A 259 2.45 10.05 -13.94
N LEU A 260 3.45 9.22 -13.63
CA LEU A 260 3.25 7.93 -12.95
C LEU A 260 2.65 8.11 -11.56
N HIS A 261 3.15 9.07 -10.79
CA HIS A 261 2.66 9.38 -9.45
C HIS A 261 1.19 9.83 -9.46
N THR A 262 0.83 10.74 -10.37
CA THR A 262 -0.54 11.24 -10.54
C THR A 262 -1.48 10.11 -10.93
N ALA A 263 -1.15 9.35 -11.97
CA ALA A 263 -1.98 8.26 -12.46
C ALA A 263 -2.21 7.16 -11.40
N THR A 264 -1.16 6.74 -10.69
CA THR A 264 -1.27 5.71 -9.66
C THR A 264 -1.98 6.19 -8.39
N ALA A 265 -1.97 7.50 -8.11
CA ALA A 265 -2.76 8.10 -7.04
C ALA A 265 -4.25 8.18 -7.39
N GLU A 266 -4.59 8.59 -8.62
CA GLU A 266 -5.97 8.60 -9.14
C GLU A 266 -6.58 7.20 -9.13
N GLN A 267 -5.87 6.21 -9.68
CA GLN A 267 -6.29 4.81 -9.69
C GLN A 267 -6.56 4.26 -8.28
N ALA A 268 -5.77 4.67 -7.29
CA ALA A 268 -5.95 4.25 -5.91
C ALA A 268 -7.15 4.94 -5.27
N ALA A 269 -7.33 6.25 -5.49
CA ALA A 269 -8.47 7.00 -5.00
C ALA A 269 -9.80 6.47 -5.58
N ASP A 270 -9.82 6.13 -6.88
CA ASP A 270 -10.97 5.51 -7.55
C ASP A 270 -11.33 4.15 -6.93
N ALA A 271 -10.33 3.30 -6.71
CA ALA A 271 -10.53 1.98 -6.11
C ALA A 271 -11.05 2.07 -4.66
N ILE A 272 -10.51 3.00 -3.87
CA ILE A 272 -10.96 3.27 -2.50
C ILE A 272 -12.42 3.74 -2.51
N GLU A 273 -12.78 4.70 -3.36
CA GLU A 273 -14.14 5.22 -3.43
C GLU A 273 -15.14 4.13 -3.84
N LEU A 274 -14.78 3.29 -4.82
CA LEU A 274 -15.58 2.15 -5.23
C LEU A 274 -15.83 1.19 -4.07
N ARG A 275 -14.78 0.82 -3.31
CA ARG A 275 -14.92 -0.06 -2.14
C ARG A 275 -15.85 0.55 -1.10
N LEU A 276 -15.65 1.82 -0.74
CA LEU A 276 -16.48 2.48 0.29
C LEU A 276 -17.97 2.53 -0.10
N ARG A 277 -18.27 2.73 -1.38
CA ARG A 277 -19.65 2.66 -1.91
C ARG A 277 -20.24 1.26 -1.78
N GLN A 278 -19.47 0.22 -2.14
CA GLN A 278 -19.92 -1.17 -2.06
C GLN A 278 -20.20 -1.59 -0.61
N THR A 279 -19.33 -1.27 0.34
CA THR A 279 -19.53 -1.61 1.75
C THR A 279 -20.78 -0.93 2.33
N THR A 280 -21.05 0.32 1.93
CA THR A 280 -22.24 1.06 2.35
C THR A 280 -23.53 0.40 1.84
N GLN A 281 -23.57 0.01 0.55
CA GLN A 281 -24.72 -0.67 -0.06
C GLN A 281 -25.02 -2.04 0.56
N THR A 282 -23.99 -2.84 0.85
CA THR A 282 -24.15 -4.13 1.54
C THR A 282 -24.78 -3.93 2.92
N THR A 283 -24.31 -2.94 3.70
CA THR A 283 -24.83 -2.67 5.05
C THR A 283 -26.31 -2.27 5.02
N GLN A 284 -26.71 -1.40 4.07
CA GLN A 284 -28.11 -0.99 3.90
C GLN A 284 -29.01 -2.15 3.47
N THR A 285 -28.53 -3.04 2.59
CA THR A 285 -29.28 -4.22 2.13
C THR A 285 -29.49 -5.23 3.26
N THR A 286 -28.46 -5.48 4.07
CA THR A 286 -28.56 -6.36 5.25
C THR A 286 -29.52 -5.80 6.30
N GLN A 287 -29.50 -4.49 6.53
CA GLN A 287 -30.39 -3.82 7.49
C GLN A 287 -31.86 -3.85 7.02
N ALA A 288 -32.11 -3.62 5.72
CA ALA A 288 -33.45 -3.72 5.13
C ALA A 288 -34.03 -5.15 5.19
N ALA A 289 -33.20 -6.18 4.94
CA ALA A 289 -33.60 -7.57 5.03
C ALA A 289 -33.97 -7.99 6.47
N GLN A 290 -33.31 -7.43 7.49
CA GLN A 290 -33.62 -7.70 8.89
C GLN A 290 -34.90 -6.99 9.36
N THR A 291 -35.21 -5.81 8.83
CA THR A 291 -36.44 -5.08 9.18
C THR A 291 -37.69 -5.58 8.43
N GLY A 292 -37.53 -6.26 7.29
CA GLY A 292 -38.64 -6.81 6.50
C GLY A 292 -39.15 -8.19 6.93
N GLY A 293 -38.48 -8.85 7.90
CA GLY A 293 -38.80 -10.22 8.35
C GLY A 293 -39.77 -10.32 9.54
N ALA A 294 -40.21 -9.20 10.12
CA ALA A 294 -41.16 -9.19 11.23
C ALA A 294 -42.53 -8.72 10.74
N PHE A 295 -43.46 -9.67 10.54
CA PHE A 295 -44.94 -9.59 10.70
C PHE A 295 -45.65 -10.51 9.71
N THR A 296 -45.75 -11.80 10.05
CA THR A 296 -46.92 -12.61 9.71
C THR A 296 -47.27 -13.48 10.92
N SER A 297 -47.87 -12.86 11.95
CA SER A 297 -48.48 -13.62 13.04
C SER A 297 -49.73 -14.32 12.52
N THR A 298 -49.63 -15.62 12.26
CA THR A 298 -50.80 -16.48 12.02
C THR A 298 -51.62 -16.58 13.32
N PRO A 299 -52.93 -16.30 13.32
CA PRO A 299 -53.74 -16.45 14.53
C PRO A 299 -53.95 -17.93 14.84
N LEU A 300 -53.66 -18.33 16.08
CA LEU A 300 -53.98 -19.67 16.59
C LEU A 300 -55.51 -19.84 16.73
N PRO A 301 -56.10 -20.97 16.29
CA PRO A 301 -57.52 -21.23 16.47
C PRO A 301 -57.84 -21.55 17.94
N GLY A 302 -58.81 -20.83 18.50
CA GLY A 302 -59.24 -20.95 19.90
C GLY A 302 -59.82 -22.32 20.23
N ARG A 303 -59.35 -22.89 21.35
CA ARG A 303 -59.99 -24.04 22.00
C ARG A 303 -61.31 -23.58 22.65
N ARG A 304 -62.42 -24.23 22.29
CA ARG A 304 -63.65 -24.22 23.08
C ARG A 304 -63.48 -25.28 24.18
N ASN A 305 -63.67 -24.89 25.43
CA ASN A 305 -63.88 -25.81 26.54
C ASN A 305 -65.38 -26.05 26.67
N ASP A 306 -65.75 -27.32 26.67
CA ASP A 306 -67.04 -27.80 27.17
C ASP A 306 -66.89 -28.07 28.67
N GLY A 307 -67.84 -27.56 29.48
CA GLY A 307 -67.88 -27.73 30.94
C GLY A 307 -68.47 -26.53 31.65
#